data_AF-A0A6G3Z9Q5-F1
#
_entry.id   AF-A0A6G3Z9Q5-F1
#
_cell.length_a   1.000
_cell.length_b   1.000
_cell.length_c   1.000
_cell.angle_alpha   90.00
_cell.angle_beta   90.00
_cell.angle_gamma   90.00
#
_symmetry.space_group_name_H-M   'P 1'
#
loop_
_entity.id
_entity.type
_entity.pdbx_description
1 polymer ?
#
loop_
_entity_poly.entity_id
_entity_poly.type
_entity_poly.pdbx_seq_one_letter_code
_entity_poly.pdbx_strand_id
1 'polypeptide(L)' 'MVFAYLVLFLIGILAVWLGIRVAEEVYQIALVSTGAIALTWGFFISPDELQFALEAASLGGGLVKLRTPR' A
#
# COMPACT_ATOMS: atom_id res chain seq x y z
N MET A 1 17.59 4.38 0.39
CA MET A 1 16.40 3.62 -0.03
C MET A 1 15.16 3.96 0.80
N VAL A 2 15.29 4.24 2.10
CA VAL A 2 14.16 4.48 3.01
C VAL A 2 13.18 5.59 2.55
N PHE A 3 13.67 6.63 1.90
CA PHE A 3 12.79 7.73 1.48
C PHE A 3 11.89 7.38 0.27
N ALA A 4 12.33 6.46 -0.59
CA ALA A 4 11.65 6.17 -1.85
C ALA A 4 10.30 5.48 -1.63
N TYR A 5 10.21 4.55 -0.67
CA TYR A 5 8.98 3.84 -0.38
C TYR A 5 7.89 4.76 0.19
N LEU A 6 8.27 5.69 1.08
CA LEU A 6 7.35 6.69 1.63
C LEU A 6 6.82 7.63 0.56
N VAL A 7 7.69 8.07 -0.35
CA VAL A 7 7.31 8.91 -1.48
C VAL A 7 6.35 8.16 -2.41
N LEU A 8 6.64 6.90 -2.74
CA LEU A 8 5.75 6.07 -3.56
C LEU A 8 4.38 5.84 -2.89
N PHE A 9 4.35 5.61 -1.57
CA PHE A 9 3.09 5.51 -0.83
C PHE A 9 2.28 6.80 -0.88
N LEU A 10 2.92 7.95 -0.63
CA LEU A 10 2.25 9.25 -0.70
C LEU A 10 1.71 9.55 -2.10
N ILE A 11 2.52 9.32 -3.14
CA ILE A 11 2.10 9.50 -4.53
C ILE A 11 0.94 8.56 -4.87
N GLY A 12 1.03 7.29 -4.48
CA GLY A 12 -0.02 6.31 -4.72
C GLY A 12 -1.34 6.69 -4.06
N ILE A 13 -1.32 7.12 -2.79
CA ILE A 13 -2.51 7.59 -2.07
C ILE A 13 -3.11 8.81 -2.77
N LEU A 14 -2.28 9.80 -3.12
CA LEU A 14 -2.75 11.01 -3.79
C LEU A 14 -3.33 10.70 -5.17
N ALA A 15 -2.71 9.81 -5.95
CA ALA A 15 -3.18 9.41 -7.27
C ALA A 15 -4.52 8.68 -7.19
N VAL A 16 -4.70 7.75 -6.25
CA VAL A 16 -5.99 7.09 -6.02
C VAL A 16 -7.04 8.10 -5.58
N TRP A 17 -6.70 8.97 -4.64
CA TRP A 17 -7.63 9.98 -4.12
C TRP A 17 -8.08 10.96 -5.20
N LEU A 18 -7.15 11.44 -6.03
CA LEU A 18 -7.46 12.26 -7.19
C LEU A 18 -8.29 11.47 -8.20
N GLY A 19 -7.94 10.21 -8.47
CA GLY A 19 -8.60 9.37 -9.46
C GLY A 19 -10.08 9.17 -9.17
N ILE A 20 -10.42 8.90 -7.90
CA ILE A 20 -11.82 8.77 -7.45
C ILE A 20 -12.63 10.06 -7.65
N ARG A 21 -11.97 11.22 -7.73
CA ARG A 21 -12.62 12.53 -7.93
C ARG A 21 -12.69 12.96 -9.40
N VAL A 22 -12.07 12.23 -10.32
CA VAL A 22 -12.12 12.54 -11.75
C VAL A 22 -13.47 12.10 -12.31
N ALA A 23 -14.14 12.99 -13.05
CA ALA A 23 -15.45 12.70 -13.66
C ALA A 23 -15.35 11.86 -14.94
N GLU A 24 -14.24 11.99 -15.67
CA GLU A 24 -14.01 11.25 -16.91
C GLU A 24 -13.52 9.83 -16.62
N GLU A 25 -14.29 8.82 -17.01
CA GLU A 25 -14.10 7.43 -16.63
C GLU A 25 -12.72 6.88 -17.02
N VAL A 26 -12.24 7.21 -18.23
CA VAL A 26 -10.94 6.73 -18.73
C VAL A 26 -9.81 7.26 -17.86
N TYR A 27 -9.84 8.56 -17.51
CA TYR A 27 -8.82 9.16 -16.66
C TYR A 27 -8.95 8.68 -15.21
N GLN A 28 -10.16 8.48 -14.71
CA GLN A 28 -10.40 7.91 -13.39
C GLN A 28 -9.74 6.52 -13.26
N ILE A 29 -10.01 5.61 -14.20
CA ILE A 29 -9.45 4.24 -14.17
C ILE A 29 -7.93 4.29 -14.32
N ALA A 30 -7.40 5.12 -15.22
CA ALA A 30 -5.95 5.27 -15.40
C ALA A 30 -5.26 5.77 -14.13
N LEU A 31 -5.83 6.78 -13.46
CA LEU A 31 -5.22 7.37 -12.26
C LEU A 31 -5.33 6.45 -11.03
N VAL A 32 -6.47 5.79 -10.87
CA VAL A 32 -6.67 4.80 -9.80
C VAL A 32 -5.74 3.59 -9.99
N SER A 33 -5.62 3.06 -11.20
CA SER A 33 -4.73 1.93 -11.50
C SER A 33 -3.26 2.30 -11.32
N THR A 34 -2.85 3.49 -11.78
CA THR A 34 -1.48 4.01 -11.57
C THR A 34 -1.19 4.17 -10.08
N GLY A 35 -2.13 4.73 -9.32
CA GLY A 35 -2.00 4.87 -7.88
C GLY A 35 -1.88 3.52 -7.17
N ALA A 36 -2.71 2.54 -7.54
CA ALA A 36 -2.63 1.18 -7.01
C ALA A 36 -1.26 0.53 -7.29
N ILE A 37 -0.75 0.65 -8.51
CA ILE A 37 0.58 0.13 -8.88
C ILE A 37 1.68 0.81 -8.04
N ALA A 38 1.62 2.13 -7.88
CA ALA A 38 2.59 2.86 -7.05
C ALA A 38 2.55 2.43 -5.58
N LEU A 39 1.38 2.15 -5.02
CA LEU A 39 1.23 1.60 -3.67
C LEU A 39 1.83 0.19 -3.56
N THR A 40 1.56 -0.69 -4.53
CA THR A 40 2.13 -2.04 -4.56
C THR A 40 3.65 -1.98 -4.62
N TRP A 41 4.22 -1.17 -5.50
CA TRP A 41 5.67 -1.02 -5.58
C TRP A 41 6.28 -0.40 -4.33
N GLY A 42 5.64 0.64 -3.76
CA GLY A 42 6.04 1.23 -2.49
C GLY A 42 6.10 0.20 -1.36
N PHE A 43 5.14 -0.73 -1.32
CA PHE A 43 5.15 -1.84 -0.39
C PHE A 43 6.29 -2.83 -0.63
N PHE A 44 6.49 -3.27 -1.87
CA PHE A 44 7.55 -4.22 -2.25
C PHE A 44 8.96 -3.74 -1.90
N ILE A 45 9.22 -2.44 -2.00
CA ILE A 45 10.54 -1.86 -1.69
C ILE A 45 10.66 -1.38 -0.24
N SER A 46 9.60 -1.51 0.56
CA SER A 46 9.61 -1.09 1.96
C SER A 46 10.39 -2.08 2.83
N PRO A 47 10.94 -1.65 3.98
CA PRO A 47 11.64 -2.54 4.91
C PRO A 47 10.76 -3.68 5.40
N ASP A 48 11.36 -4.85 5.64
CA ASP A 48 10.65 -6.07 6.05
C ASP A 48 9.76 -5.84 7.30
N GLU A 49 10.24 -5.03 8.24
CA GLU A 49 9.50 -4.62 9.45
C GLU A 49 8.12 -4.03 9.13
N LEU A 50 8.06 -3.18 8.10
CA LEU A 50 6.84 -2.53 7.63
C LEU A 50 5.94 -3.52 6.89
N GLN A 51 6.53 -4.41 6.08
CA GLN A 51 5.78 -5.45 5.38
C GLN A 51 5.10 -6.40 6.37
N PHE A 52 5.84 -6.89 7.37
CA PHE A 52 5.33 -7.78 8.40
C PHE A 52 4.29 -7.09 9.30
N ALA A 53 4.49 -5.82 9.64
CA ALA A 53 3.49 -5.06 10.41
C ALA A 53 2.16 -4.93 9.64
N LEU A 54 2.23 -4.66 8.33
CA LEU A 54 1.04 -4.55 7.49
C LEU A 54 0.34 -5.90 7.31
N GLU A 55 1.10 -6.98 7.11
CA GLU A 55 0.57 -8.34 7.00
C GLU A 55 -0.07 -8.80 8.32
N ALA A 56 0.55 -8.50 9.46
CA ALA A 56 -0.04 -8.77 10.77
C ALA A 56 -1.34 -7.98 11.00
N ALA A 57 -1.40 -6.72 10.52
CA ALA A 57 -2.59 -5.89 10.57
C ALA A 57 -3.69 -6.41 9.64
N SER A 58 -3.36 -6.83 8.42
CA SER A 58 -4.33 -7.35 7.43
C SER A 58 -4.94 -8.69 7.86
N LEU A 59 -4.15 -9.54 8.52
CA LEU A 59 -4.58 -10.81 9.09
C LEU A 59 -5.29 -10.66 10.45
N GLY A 60 -5.58 -9.43 10.90
CA GLY A 60 -6.37 -9.19 12.12
C GLY A 60 -5.71 -9.70 13.41
N GLY A 61 -4.38 -9.55 13.55
CA GLY A 61 -3.66 -9.94 14.78
C GLY A 61 -3.59 -11.45 15.06
N GLY A 62 -4.06 -12.31 14.15
CA GLY A 62 -4.22 -13.75 14.39
C GLY A 62 -2.93 -14.58 14.46
N LEU A 63 -1.85 -14.16 13.79
CA LEU A 63 -0.61 -14.96 13.74
C LEU A 63 0.35 -14.74 14.92
N VAL A 64 0.23 -13.63 15.66
CA VAL A 64 1.00 -13.44 16.91
C VAL A 64 0.62 -14.50 17.95
N LYS A 65 -0.61 -15.02 17.90
CA LYS A 65 -1.13 -15.97 18.88
C LYS A 65 -0.77 -17.44 18.58
N LEU A 66 -0.27 -17.76 17.39
CA LEU A 66 0.08 -19.12 16.98
C LEU A 66 1.57 -19.46 17.14
N ARG A 67 2.42 -18.49 17.50
CA ARG A 67 3.85 -18.68 17.80
C ARG A 67 4.17 -18.53 19.30
N THR A 68 3.30 -19.02 20.18
CA THR A 68 3.68 -19.32 21.56
C THR A 68 3.47 -20.82 21.77
N PRO A 69 4.53 -21.65 21.60
CA PRO A 69 4.47 -23.03 22.02
C PRO A 69 4.39 -23.02 23.55
N ARG A 70 3.28 -23.51 24.11
CA ARG A 70 3.27 -24.09 25.45
C ARG A 70 3.52 -25.58 25.32
#